data_AF-A0A0X3BMP0-F1
#
_entry.id   AF-A0A0X3BMP0-F1
#
_cell.length_a   1.000
_cell.length_b   1.000
_cell.length_c   1.000
_cell.angle_alpha   90.00
_cell.angle_beta   90.00
_cell.angle_gamma   90.00
#
_symmetry.space_group_name_H-M   'P 1'
#
loop_
_entity.id
_entity.type
_entity.pdbx_description
1 polymer ?
#
loop_
_entity_poly.entity_id
_entity_poly.type
_entity_poly.pdbx_seq_one_letter_code
_entity_poly.pdbx_strand_id
1 'polypeptide(L)' 'MALHFSPLSRDSDVSIFSCGHADLDEFLIEDSMEYQQERLSVTRLAYINSEIVGFFTLVTFLHL' A
#
# COMPACT_ATOMS: atom_id res chain seq x y z
N MET A 1 -4.53 21.00 4.40
CA MET A 1 -4.01 19.62 4.51
C MET A 1 -5.19 18.70 4.29
N ALA A 2 -5.32 18.12 3.10
CA ALA A 2 -6.40 17.19 2.79
C ALA A 2 -5.80 15.80 2.59
N LEU A 3 -6.43 14.81 3.21
CA LEU A 3 -6.14 13.40 2.99
C LEU A 3 -6.58 13.04 1.57
N HIS A 4 -5.70 12.40 0.80
CA HIS A 4 -6.06 11.82 -0.48
C HIS A 4 -5.44 10.44 -0.65
N PHE A 5 -5.95 9.69 -1.62
CA PHE A 5 -5.55 8.30 -1.85
C PHE A 5 -5.13 8.09 -3.29
N SER A 6 -4.04 7.33 -3.48
CA SER A 6 -3.53 6.95 -4.80
C SER A 6 -3.32 5.43 -4.86
N PRO A 7 -3.50 4.77 -6.02
CA PRO A 7 -3.04 3.40 -6.20
C PRO A 7 -1.54 3.28 -5.93
N LEU A 8 -1.13 2.18 -5.28
CA LEU A 8 0.27 1.78 -5.26
C LEU A 8 0.74 1.55 -6.70
N SER A 9 1.87 2.15 -7.08
CA SER A 9 2.48 2.02 -8.39
C SER A 9 3.99 1.82 -8.27
N ARG A 10 4.65 1.43 -9.37
CA ARG A 10 6.13 1.32 -9.42
C ARG A 10 6.86 2.64 -9.18
N ASP A 11 6.18 3.76 -9.38
CA ASP A 11 6.72 5.11 -9.13
C ASP A 11 6.50 5.57 -7.68
N SER A 12 5.82 4.76 -6.86
CA SER A 12 5.60 5.06 -5.45
C SER A 12 6.84 4.67 -4.64
N ASP A 13 7.58 5.64 -4.11
CA ASP A 13 8.66 5.35 -3.18
C ASP A 13 8.10 5.06 -1.77
N VAL A 14 8.07 3.78 -1.41
CA VAL A 14 7.61 3.29 -0.11
C VAL A 14 8.78 2.82 0.78
N SER A 15 10.03 2.92 0.31
CA SER A 15 11.20 2.30 0.94
C SER A 15 11.50 2.79 2.36
N ILE A 16 11.05 4.00 2.68
CA ILE A 16 11.22 4.64 4.00
C ILE A 16 9.93 4.64 4.84
N PHE A 17 8.86 4.00 4.37
CA PHE A 17 7.61 3.94 5.12
C PHE A 17 7.78 3.15 6.41
N SER A 18 7.27 3.68 7.52
CA SER A 18 7.10 2.91 8.75
C SER A 18 5.88 3.36 9.54
N CYS A 19 5.01 2.40 9.87
CA CYS A 19 3.87 2.58 10.76
C CYS A 19 4.12 2.00 12.17
N GLY A 20 5.38 1.66 12.48
CA GLY A 20 5.78 1.09 13.77
C GLY A 20 5.40 -0.38 13.94
N HIS A 21 4.96 -1.06 12.88
CA HIS A 21 4.64 -2.49 12.86
C HIS A 21 5.42 -3.16 11.74
N ALA A 22 6.50 -3.87 12.10
CA ALA A 22 7.44 -4.44 11.14
C ALA A 22 6.76 -5.28 10.05
N ASP A 23 5.80 -6.13 10.43
CA ASP A 23 5.08 -6.99 9.48
C ASP A 23 4.29 -6.19 8.42
N LEU A 24 3.72 -5.03 8.80
CA LEU A 24 2.98 -4.17 7.86
C LEU A 24 3.92 -3.32 7.00
N ASP A 25 5.05 -2.91 7.56
CA ASP A 25 6.10 -2.18 6.85
C ASP A 25 6.71 -3.09 5.78
N GLU A 26 7.10 -4.31 6.15
CA GLU A 26 7.60 -5.36 5.26
C GLU A 26 6.58 -5.70 4.18
N PHE A 27 5.31 -5.93 4.55
CA PHE A 27 4.26 -6.18 3.58
C PHE A 27 4.13 -5.07 2.53
N LEU A 28 4.16 -3.80 2.94
CA LEU A 28 4.03 -2.70 1.99
C LEU A 28 5.24 -2.63 1.04
N ILE A 29 6.45 -2.80 1.58
CA ILE A 29 7.71 -2.61 0.86
C ILE A 29 7.98 -3.79 -0.09
N GLU A 30 7.77 -5.02 0.37
CA GLU A 30 8.21 -6.23 -0.35
C GLU A 30 7.06 -6.91 -1.11
N ASP A 31 5.88 -7.08 -0.50
CA ASP A 31 4.84 -7.98 -1.05
C ASP A 31 3.73 -7.25 -1.82
N SER A 32 3.34 -6.07 -1.35
CA SER A 32 2.05 -5.46 -1.72
C SER A 32 1.93 -5.11 -3.21
N MET A 33 3.05 -4.83 -3.87
CA MET A 33 3.10 -4.53 -5.30
C MET A 33 2.96 -5.80 -6.14
N GLU A 34 3.57 -6.91 -5.72
CA GLU A 34 3.43 -8.22 -6.38
C GLU A 34 1.98 -8.70 -6.28
N TYR A 35 1.40 -8.65 -5.09
CA TYR A 35 0.02 -9.09 -4.86
C TYR A 35 -0.99 -8.29 -5.70
N GLN A 36 -0.72 -6.99 -5.90
CA GLN A 36 -1.55 -6.17 -6.77
C GLN A 36 -1.37 -6.51 -8.26
N GLN A 37 -0.17 -6.86 -8.70
CA GLN A 37 0.09 -7.27 -10.09
C GLN A 37 -0.57 -8.61 -10.42
N GLU A 38 -0.57 -9.54 -9.46
CA GLU A 38 -1.24 -10.84 -9.57
C GLU A 38 -2.76 -10.77 -9.37
N ARG A 39 -3.29 -9.57 -9.09
CA ARG A 39 -4.73 -9.31 -8.83
C ARG A 39 -5.26 -10.05 -7.60
N LEU A 40 -4.37 -10.41 -6.67
CA LEU A 40 -4.72 -10.99 -5.37
C LEU A 40 -5.26 -9.92 -4.41
N SER A 41 -4.78 -8.69 -4.55
CA SER A 41 -5.18 -7.56 -3.72
C SER A 41 -5.16 -6.23 -4.48
N VAL A 42 -5.68 -5.18 -3.85
CA VAL A 42 -5.55 -3.80 -4.32
C VAL A 42 -5.05 -2.95 -3.17
N THR A 43 -3.90 -2.31 -3.35
CA THR A 43 -3.27 -1.45 -2.33
C THR A 43 -3.44 0.02 -2.70
N ARG A 44 -3.76 0.83 -1.70
CA ARG A 44 -3.93 2.28 -1.82
C ARG A 44 -3.07 2.97 -0.77
N LEU A 45 -2.31 3.95 -1.21
CA LEU A 45 -1.48 4.81 -0.37
C LEU A 45 -2.28 6.04 0.03
N ALA A 46 -2.20 6.40 1.30
CA ALA A 46 -2.81 7.58 1.89
C ALA A 46 -1.75 8.68 2.02
N TYR A 47 -2.07 9.87 1.53
CA TYR A 47 -1.15 11.00 1.49
C TYR A 47 -1.73 12.23 2.19
N ILE A 48 -0.86 12.93 2.91
CA ILE A 48 -1.07 14.32 3.32
C ILE A 48 0.06 15.13 2.70
N ASN A 49 -0.31 16.12 1.88
CA ASN A 49 0.63 16.85 1.01
C ASN A 49 1.35 15.89 0.03
N SER A 50 2.62 15.56 0.27
CA SER A 50 3.41 14.62 -0.55
C SER A 50 4.01 13.50 0.30
N GLU A 51 3.57 13.37 1.55
CA GLU A 51 4.06 12.36 2.49
C GLU A 51 3.05 11.22 2.59
N ILE A 52 3.56 9.99 2.55
CA ILE A 52 2.76 8.78 2.78
C ILE A 52 2.50 8.69 4.28
N VAL A 53 1.23 8.81 4.68
CA VAL A 53 0.81 8.74 6.09
C VAL A 53 0.13 7.43 6.44
N GLY A 54 -0.01 6.53 5.47
CA GLY A 54 -0.58 5.20 5.68
C GLY A 54 -0.89 4.49 4.36
N PHE A 55 -1.41 3.27 4.48
CA PHE A 55 -1.92 2.50 3.36
C PHE A 55 -3.09 1.63 3.82
N PHE A 56 -3.83 1.11 2.86
CA PHE A 56 -4.75 0.00 3.09
C PHE A 56 -4.75 -0.93 1.89
N THR A 57 -5.00 -2.21 2.16
CA THR A 57 -5.09 -3.24 1.13
C THR A 57 -6.45 -3.93 1.23
N LEU A 58 -7.11 -4.06 0.09
CA LEU A 58 -8.37 -4.76 -0.05
C LEU A 58 -8.13 -6.07 -0.78
N VAL A 59 -8.59 -7.17 -0.20
CA VAL A 59 -8.61 -8.50 -0.82
C VAL A 59 -10.05 -8.90 -1.08
N THR A 60 -10.32 -9.54 -2.21
CA THR A 60 -11.62 -10.15 -2.47
C THR A 60 -11.48 -11.65 -2.23
N PHE A 61 -12.21 -12.20 -1.27
CA PHE A 61 -12.38 -13.64 -1.19
C PHE A 61 -13.36 -14.07 -2.28
N LEU A 62 -12.85 -14.55 -3.42
CA LEU A 62 -13.65 -15.32 -4.36
C LEU A 62 -13.55 -16.78 -3.95
N HIS A 63 -14.56 -17.28 -3.24
CA HIS A 63 -14.72 -18.72 -3.05
C HIS A 63 -15.13 -19.30 -4.41
N LEU A 64 -14.14 -19.79 -5.18
CA LEU A 64 -14.41 -20.75 -6.26
C LEU A 64 -14.87 -22.08 -5.64
#